data_AF-A0A4V6HYX1-F1
#
_entry.id   AF-A0A4V6HYX1-F1
#
_cell.length_a   1.000
_cell.length_b   1.000
_cell.length_c   1.000
_cell.angle_alpha   90.00
_cell.angle_beta   90.00
_cell.angle_gamma   90.00
#
_symmetry.space_group_name_H-M   'P 1'
#
loop_
_entity.id
_entity.type
_entity.pdbx_description
1 polymer ?
#
loop_
_entity_poly.entity_id
_entity_poly.type
_entity_poly.pdbx_seq_one_letter_code
_entity_poly.pdbx_strand_id
1 'polypeptide(L)'
;MSYLSRMKSIRFIAKTSTLVIPYRPLRKRLQGRIYNALCTLYNQTFTRCHRSKYPSSHFLYTDLALSVGESCKSAHYLQNFSLRKFSSPIDWMMSYTLKDITEMFENNFSTFFTEITEEPSSEWGGGHKHRLVKDKRNGMMSIHDFPADQSLLEYQPIFRAKMTKRFKKLKDSIKSSRNILFLSARTESLEDCEHFLKSMYQYHPANYTLLNIRHTPQSTQTQRKVISFTQELTLVEYLFDDSAEGQWYWLGNSQEWNSIMPLIVLRA
;
A
#
# COMPACT_ATOMS: atom_id res chain seq x y z
N MET A 1 -16.43 17.59 1.30
CA MET A 1 -16.28 17.16 -0.11
C MET A 1 -15.68 15.76 -0.12
N SER A 2 -16.33 14.78 -0.76
CA SER A 2 -15.84 13.39 -0.75
C SER A 2 -14.53 13.26 -1.53
N TYR A 3 -13.71 12.26 -1.16
CA TYR A 3 -12.45 11.93 -1.86
C TYR A 3 -12.61 11.83 -3.37
N LEU A 4 -13.68 11.16 -3.81
CA LEU A 4 -13.97 10.96 -5.24
C LEU A 4 -14.35 12.26 -5.95
N SER A 5 -15.14 13.13 -5.30
CA SER A 5 -15.46 14.46 -5.83
C SER A 5 -14.19 15.29 -6.02
N ARG A 6 -13.27 15.24 -5.04
CA ARG A 6 -11.96 15.90 -5.13
C ARG A 6 -11.12 15.40 -6.30
N MET A 7 -10.98 14.09 -6.43
CA MET A 7 -10.16 13.48 -7.48
C MET A 7 -10.70 13.81 -8.86
N LYS A 8 -12.03 13.88 -9.01
CA LYS A 8 -12.68 14.36 -10.25
C LYS A 8 -12.31 15.81 -10.56
N SER A 9 -12.35 16.70 -9.57
CA SER A 9 -11.98 18.12 -9.76
C SER A 9 -10.51 18.29 -10.15
N ILE A 10 -9.58 17.62 -9.46
CA ILE A 10 -8.15 17.70 -9.79
C ILE A 10 -7.87 17.11 -11.19
N ARG A 11 -8.51 15.99 -11.55
CA ARG A 11 -8.42 15.44 -12.91
C ARG A 11 -8.97 16.41 -13.95
N PHE A 12 -10.07 17.09 -13.66
CA PHE A 12 -10.66 18.07 -14.56
C PHE A 12 -9.68 19.23 -14.80
N ILE A 13 -9.12 19.82 -13.74
CA ILE A 13 -8.11 20.88 -13.84
C ILE A 13 -6.90 20.40 -14.65
N ALA A 14 -6.32 19.25 -14.32
CA ALA A 14 -5.16 18.73 -15.05
C ALA A 14 -5.47 18.47 -16.54
N LYS A 15 -6.69 18.03 -16.86
CA LYS A 15 -7.15 17.84 -18.23
C LYS A 15 -7.26 19.18 -18.95
N THR A 16 -7.92 20.18 -18.37
CA THR A 16 -8.14 21.48 -19.00
C THR A 16 -6.84 22.25 -19.18
N SER A 17 -5.93 22.21 -18.20
CA SER A 17 -4.61 22.86 -18.26
C SER A 17 -3.69 22.32 -19.36
N THR A 18 -4.02 21.17 -19.97
CA THR A 18 -3.19 20.55 -21.03
C THR A 18 -3.88 20.49 -22.39
N LEU A 19 -5.10 21.03 -22.53
CA LEU A 19 -5.88 20.95 -23.77
C LEU A 19 -5.15 21.57 -24.97
N VAL A 20 -4.37 22.62 -24.73
CA VAL A 20 -3.62 23.36 -25.77
C VAL A 20 -2.44 22.60 -26.37
N ILE A 21 -2.05 21.44 -25.82
CA ILE A 21 -0.88 20.68 -26.28
C ILE A 21 -1.32 19.72 -27.41
N PRO A 22 -0.99 19.97 -28.68
CA PRO A 22 -1.54 19.19 -29.79
C PRO A 22 -1.07 17.73 -29.77
N TYR A 23 0.19 17.49 -29.40
CA TYR A 23 0.77 16.15 -29.39
C TYR A 23 0.26 15.29 -28.22
N ARG A 24 -0.59 14.29 -28.53
CA ARG A 24 -1.32 13.47 -27.55
C ARG A 24 -0.42 12.74 -26.53
N PRO A 25 0.72 12.12 -26.89
CA PRO A 25 1.60 11.47 -25.93
C PRO A 25 2.18 12.45 -24.91
N LEU A 26 2.65 13.62 -25.37
CA LEU A 26 3.16 14.68 -24.49
C LEU A 26 2.05 15.26 -23.61
N ARG A 27 0.86 15.50 -24.17
CA ARG A 27 -0.32 15.94 -23.42
C ARG A 27 -0.64 15.00 -22.27
N LYS A 28 -0.71 13.70 -22.53
CA LYS A 28 -0.99 12.66 -21.51
C LYS A 28 0.06 12.64 -20.42
N ARG A 29 1.35 12.73 -20.79
CA ARG A 29 2.46 12.77 -19.83
C ARG A 29 2.38 14.01 -18.94
N LEU A 30 2.15 15.19 -19.52
CA LEU A 30 2.06 16.44 -18.77
C LEU A 30 0.80 16.47 -17.88
N GLN A 31 -0.34 15.99 -18.40
CA GLN A 31 -1.58 15.86 -17.64
C GLN A 31 -1.36 15.02 -16.37
N GLY A 32 -0.65 13.89 -16.49
CA GLY A 32 -0.30 13.06 -15.33
C GLY A 32 0.59 13.78 -14.32
N ARG A 33 1.58 14.55 -14.80
CA ARG A 33 2.46 15.36 -13.92
C ARG A 33 1.70 16.43 -13.17
N ILE A 34 0.87 17.21 -13.85
CA ILE A 34 0.05 18.28 -13.24
C ILE A 34 -0.92 17.67 -12.24
N TYR A 35 -1.61 16.60 -12.62
CA TYR A 35 -2.52 15.87 -11.72
C TYR A 35 -1.81 15.44 -10.43
N ASN A 36 -0.64 14.81 -10.55
CA ASN A 36 0.13 14.37 -9.38
C ASN A 36 0.57 15.57 -8.52
N ALA A 37 1.08 16.65 -9.13
CA ALA A 37 1.52 17.84 -8.41
C ALA A 37 0.36 18.49 -7.62
N LEU A 38 -0.81 18.64 -8.25
CA LEU A 38 -2.01 19.17 -7.60
C LEU A 38 -2.50 18.25 -6.47
N CYS A 39 -2.48 16.93 -6.67
CA CYS A 39 -2.80 15.97 -5.61
C CYS A 39 -1.84 16.11 -4.43
N THR A 40 -0.53 16.21 -4.68
CA THR A 40 0.48 16.38 -3.63
C THR A 40 0.27 17.69 -2.86
N LEU A 41 0.13 18.82 -3.54
CA LEU A 41 -0.08 20.12 -2.91
C LEU A 41 -1.36 20.14 -2.06
N TYR A 42 -2.45 19.59 -2.60
CA TYR A 42 -3.70 19.46 -1.89
C TYR A 42 -3.51 18.58 -0.64
N ASN A 43 -2.89 17.40 -0.78
CA ASN A 43 -2.74 16.48 0.34
C ASN A 43 -1.84 17.08 1.42
N GLN A 44 -0.83 17.87 1.08
CA GLN A 44 -0.02 18.62 2.05
C GLN A 44 -0.84 19.65 2.83
N THR A 45 -1.64 20.47 2.14
CA THR A 45 -2.51 21.48 2.79
C THR A 45 -3.60 20.83 3.63
N PHE A 46 -4.30 19.82 3.09
CA PHE A 46 -5.29 19.03 3.82
C PHE A 46 -4.67 18.39 5.07
N THR A 47 -3.52 17.74 4.94
CA THR A 47 -2.83 17.09 6.06
C THR A 47 -2.49 18.09 7.15
N ARG A 48 -2.00 19.29 6.79
CA ARG A 48 -1.70 20.35 7.76
C ARG A 48 -2.94 20.79 8.54
N CYS A 49 -4.04 21.09 7.84
CA CYS A 49 -5.30 21.50 8.48
C CYS A 49 -5.98 20.36 9.25
N HIS A 50 -5.77 19.11 8.83
CA HIS A 50 -6.33 17.95 9.53
C HIS A 50 -5.59 17.69 10.84
N ARG A 51 -4.25 17.74 10.82
CA ARG A 51 -3.40 17.53 12.00
C ARG A 51 -3.69 18.52 13.13
N SER A 52 -4.09 19.77 12.83
CA SER A 52 -4.41 20.75 13.88
C SER A 52 -5.61 20.37 14.74
N LYS A 53 -6.39 19.36 14.34
CA LYS A 53 -7.56 18.85 15.08
C LYS A 53 -7.21 17.71 16.04
N TYR A 54 -5.97 17.20 16.00
CA TYR A 54 -5.57 16.04 16.79
C TYR A 54 -4.40 16.38 17.72
N PRO A 55 -4.37 15.83 18.93
CA PRO A 55 -3.21 15.97 19.81
C PRO A 55 -2.02 15.19 19.25
N SER A 56 -0.80 15.62 19.59
CA SER A 56 0.45 15.04 19.09
C SER A 56 0.60 13.53 19.35
N SER A 57 -0.09 12.99 20.35
CA SER A 57 -0.13 11.54 20.68
C SER A 57 -0.75 10.67 19.59
N HIS A 58 -1.47 11.27 18.64
CA HIS A 58 -2.04 10.56 17.49
C HIS A 58 -1.06 10.46 16.31
N PHE A 59 0.01 11.25 16.31
CA PHE A 59 0.93 11.30 15.18
C PHE A 59 1.89 10.12 15.19
N LEU A 60 2.04 9.48 14.02
CA LEU A 60 2.92 8.35 13.79
C LEU A 60 4.13 8.83 13.01
N TYR A 61 5.19 9.19 13.73
CA TYR A 61 6.43 9.67 13.14
C TYR A 61 7.25 8.51 12.61
N THR A 62 7.64 8.57 11.34
CA THR A 62 8.36 7.48 10.68
C THR A 62 9.35 8.01 9.64
N ASP A 63 10.45 7.30 9.43
CA ASP A 63 11.43 7.60 8.38
C ASP A 63 11.00 6.92 7.07
N LEU A 64 10.25 5.82 7.18
CA LEU A 64 9.85 4.95 6.09
C LEU A 64 8.46 4.34 6.34
N ALA A 65 7.52 4.60 5.41
CA ALA A 65 6.22 3.94 5.39
C ALA A 65 6.15 2.89 4.27
N LEU A 66 5.73 1.68 4.60
CA LEU A 66 5.65 0.53 3.71
C LEU A 66 4.27 -0.11 3.77
N SER A 67 3.77 -0.61 2.65
CA SER A 67 2.56 -1.42 2.62
C SER A 67 2.90 -2.86 2.97
N VAL A 68 2.15 -3.47 3.88
CA VAL A 68 2.11 -4.92 4.13
C VAL A 68 0.67 -5.46 4.14
N GLY A 69 -0.27 -4.69 3.57
CA GLY A 69 -1.69 -5.06 3.50
C GLY A 69 -1.95 -6.22 2.54
N GLU A 70 -2.95 -7.06 2.84
CA GLU A 70 -3.35 -8.24 2.04
C GLU A 70 -3.83 -7.93 0.60
N SER A 71 -3.95 -6.64 0.26
CA SER A 71 -4.33 -6.14 -1.05
C SER A 71 -3.62 -4.80 -1.35
N CYS A 72 -3.74 -4.34 -2.60
CA CYS A 72 -3.13 -3.10 -3.07
C CYS A 72 -3.70 -1.82 -2.41
N LYS A 73 -4.77 -1.91 -1.61
CA LYS A 73 -5.43 -0.78 -0.93
C LYS A 73 -4.45 0.01 -0.05
N SER A 74 -3.63 -0.67 0.75
CA SER A 74 -2.68 0.00 1.65
C SER A 74 -1.62 0.78 0.86
N ALA A 75 -1.05 0.17 -0.19
CA ALA A 75 -0.10 0.83 -1.09
C ALA A 75 -0.73 2.01 -1.84
N HIS A 76 -2.02 1.90 -2.21
CA HIS A 76 -2.79 2.97 -2.84
C HIS A 76 -2.91 4.18 -1.92
N TYR A 77 -3.29 4.00 -0.65
CA TYR A 77 -3.40 5.12 0.30
C TYR A 77 -2.04 5.75 0.63
N LEU A 78 -0.99 4.95 0.83
CA LEU A 78 0.37 5.49 0.99
C LEU A 78 0.80 6.33 -0.23
N GLN A 79 0.48 5.88 -1.44
CA GLN A 79 0.78 6.63 -2.65
C GLN A 79 0.01 7.94 -2.71
N ASN A 80 -1.30 7.91 -2.46
CA ASN A 80 -2.13 9.11 -2.54
C ASN A 80 -1.64 10.19 -1.58
N PHE A 81 -1.30 9.81 -0.35
CA PHE A 81 -0.79 10.75 0.66
C PHE A 81 0.70 11.08 0.51
N SER A 82 1.34 10.67 -0.59
CA SER A 82 2.78 10.88 -0.84
C SER A 82 3.68 10.32 0.27
N LEU A 83 3.20 9.29 0.98
CA LEU A 83 3.92 8.58 2.03
C LEU A 83 4.81 7.46 1.45
N ARG A 84 4.48 6.98 0.25
CA ARG A 84 5.19 5.89 -0.42
C ARG A 84 6.40 6.41 -1.21
N LYS A 85 7.62 6.10 -0.75
CA LYS A 85 8.88 6.49 -1.41
C LYS A 85 9.24 5.66 -2.65
N PHE A 86 8.74 4.43 -2.74
CA PHE A 86 9.00 3.51 -3.87
C PHE A 86 7.95 2.40 -3.93
N SER A 87 7.92 1.64 -5.03
CA SER A 87 7.09 0.44 -5.13
C SER A 87 7.83 -0.76 -4.56
N SER A 88 7.27 -1.38 -3.52
CA SER A 88 7.76 -2.65 -2.99
C SER A 88 7.30 -3.83 -3.86
N PRO A 89 7.86 -5.04 -3.69
CA PRO A 89 7.34 -6.24 -4.34
C PRO A 89 5.89 -6.58 -3.95
N ILE A 90 5.47 -6.24 -2.73
CA ILE A 90 4.19 -6.65 -2.15
C ILE A 90 3.07 -5.61 -2.33
N ASP A 91 3.39 -4.38 -2.76
CA ASP A 91 2.42 -3.29 -2.98
C ASP A 91 1.26 -3.65 -3.93
N TRP A 92 1.50 -4.57 -4.85
CA TRP A 92 0.57 -4.96 -5.93
C TRP A 92 0.25 -6.45 -5.92
N MET A 93 0.52 -7.10 -4.79
CA MET A 93 0.19 -8.51 -4.56
C MET A 93 -1.10 -8.62 -3.75
N MET A 94 -1.72 -9.79 -3.80
CA MET A 94 -2.89 -10.14 -3.00
C MET A 94 -2.70 -11.52 -2.35
N SER A 95 -3.56 -11.83 -1.38
CA SER A 95 -3.72 -13.18 -0.83
C SER A 95 -2.44 -13.75 -0.21
N TYR A 96 -1.77 -12.94 0.61
CA TYR A 96 -0.59 -13.35 1.37
C TYR A 96 -0.71 -13.00 2.86
N THR A 97 -0.01 -13.77 3.67
CA THR A 97 0.04 -13.68 5.13
C THR A 97 1.19 -12.78 5.61
N LEU A 98 1.22 -12.33 6.88
CA LEU A 98 2.45 -11.71 7.42
C LEU A 98 3.59 -12.73 7.47
N LYS A 99 3.26 -14.01 7.69
CA LYS A 99 4.22 -15.11 7.62
C LYS A 99 4.91 -15.18 6.25
N ASP A 100 4.17 -15.02 5.15
CA ASP A 100 4.75 -15.00 3.80
C ASP A 100 5.75 -13.85 3.60
N ILE A 101 5.48 -12.70 4.22
CA ILE A 101 6.40 -11.55 4.21
C ILE A 101 7.65 -11.90 5.01
N THR A 102 7.50 -12.49 6.20
CA THR A 102 8.62 -12.94 7.03
C THR A 102 9.51 -13.93 6.26
N GLU A 103 8.92 -14.98 5.68
CA GLU A 103 9.64 -15.99 4.90
C GLU A 103 10.36 -15.40 3.67
N MET A 104 9.78 -14.34 3.08
CA MET A 104 10.38 -13.60 1.98
C MET A 104 11.68 -12.90 2.41
N PHE A 105 11.77 -12.39 3.63
CA PHE A 105 13.01 -11.84 4.18
C PHE A 105 14.01 -12.94 4.57
N GLU A 106 13.55 -14.00 5.23
CA GLU A 106 14.38 -15.12 5.68
C GLU A 106 15.07 -15.83 4.51
N ASN A 107 14.32 -16.14 3.45
CA ASN A 107 14.85 -16.82 2.26
C ASN A 107 15.46 -15.85 1.25
N ASN A 108 15.65 -14.58 1.63
CA ASN A 108 16.22 -13.53 0.79
C ASN A 108 15.56 -13.45 -0.60
N PHE A 109 14.23 -13.58 -0.65
CA PHE A 109 13.41 -13.49 -1.87
C PHE A 109 13.67 -14.57 -2.93
N SER A 110 14.42 -15.64 -2.60
CA SER A 110 14.84 -16.67 -3.57
C SER A 110 13.66 -17.44 -4.20
N THR A 111 12.60 -17.64 -3.42
CA THR A 111 11.45 -18.49 -3.81
C THR A 111 10.26 -17.72 -4.38
N PHE A 112 10.33 -16.38 -4.46
CA PHE A 112 9.20 -15.55 -4.85
C PHE A 112 8.77 -15.79 -6.31
N PHE A 113 7.60 -16.39 -6.53
CA PHE A 113 7.06 -16.76 -7.84
C PHE A 113 8.03 -17.65 -8.64
N THR A 114 8.67 -18.64 -8.00
CA THR A 114 9.48 -19.67 -8.72
C THR A 114 8.58 -20.62 -9.48
N GLU A 115 7.42 -20.92 -8.90
CA GLU A 115 6.42 -21.80 -9.46
C GLU A 115 5.11 -21.04 -9.53
N ILE A 116 4.58 -20.89 -10.74
CA ILE A 116 3.40 -20.06 -10.99
C ILE A 116 2.31 -20.85 -11.71
N THR A 117 1.07 -20.45 -11.48
CA THR A 117 -0.09 -20.84 -12.28
C THR A 117 -0.91 -19.61 -12.65
N GLU A 118 -1.59 -19.70 -13.79
CA GLU A 118 -2.65 -18.77 -14.11
C GLU A 118 -3.94 -19.27 -13.45
N GLU A 119 -4.60 -18.38 -12.72
CA GLU A 119 -5.96 -18.61 -12.26
C GLU A 119 -6.92 -18.09 -13.32
N PRO A 120 -8.08 -18.74 -13.55
CA PRO A 120 -9.08 -18.20 -14.45
C PRO A 120 -9.44 -16.79 -14.02
N SER A 121 -9.61 -15.88 -14.99
CA SER A 121 -9.99 -14.49 -14.74
C SER A 121 -11.39 -14.44 -14.13
N SER A 122 -11.47 -14.63 -12.82
CA SER A 122 -12.68 -14.46 -12.04
C SER A 122 -12.80 -13.00 -11.61
N GLU A 123 -13.94 -12.69 -10.98
CA GLU A 123 -14.54 -11.40 -10.58
C GLU A 123 -13.60 -10.35 -9.92
N TRP A 124 -12.33 -10.67 -9.69
CA TRP A 124 -11.31 -9.89 -8.97
C TRP A 124 -10.52 -8.88 -9.82
N GLY A 125 -10.98 -8.56 -11.02
CA GLY A 125 -10.53 -7.33 -11.70
C GLY A 125 -9.14 -7.40 -12.36
N GLY A 126 -8.72 -8.57 -12.83
CA GLY A 126 -7.72 -8.64 -13.90
C GLY A 126 -8.33 -8.06 -15.17
N GLY A 127 -8.24 -6.75 -15.38
CA GLY A 127 -8.72 -6.14 -16.61
C GLY A 127 -8.13 -6.87 -17.82
N HIS A 128 -8.78 -6.80 -19.00
CA HIS A 128 -8.42 -7.53 -20.24
C HIS A 128 -6.96 -7.46 -20.72
N LYS A 129 -6.08 -6.74 -20.02
CA LYS A 129 -4.67 -6.52 -20.31
C LYS A 129 -3.72 -7.34 -19.43
N HIS A 130 -4.19 -7.93 -18.34
CA HIS A 130 -3.33 -8.63 -17.38
C HIS A 130 -3.87 -10.01 -17.02
N ARG A 131 -2.96 -10.97 -16.83
CA ARG A 131 -3.24 -12.32 -16.33
C ARG A 131 -3.29 -12.30 -14.80
N LEU A 132 -4.16 -13.13 -14.23
CA LEU A 132 -4.17 -13.41 -12.80
C LEU A 132 -3.20 -14.54 -12.52
N VAL A 133 -2.06 -14.24 -11.90
CA VAL A 133 -0.97 -15.21 -11.71
C VAL A 133 -0.76 -15.47 -10.23
N LYS A 134 -0.78 -16.74 -9.84
CA LYS A 134 -0.63 -17.22 -8.47
C LYS A 134 0.73 -17.87 -8.28
N ASP A 135 1.40 -17.56 -7.18
CA ASP A 135 2.54 -18.31 -6.67
C ASP A 135 2.03 -19.62 -6.03
N LYS A 136 2.49 -20.76 -6.54
CA LYS A 136 2.04 -22.07 -6.03
C LYS A 136 2.48 -22.34 -4.60
N ARG A 137 3.55 -21.70 -4.12
CA ARG A 137 4.11 -21.98 -2.80
C ARG A 137 3.22 -21.48 -1.66
N ASN A 138 2.70 -20.27 -1.78
CA ASN A 138 1.94 -19.63 -0.71
C ASN A 138 0.58 -19.05 -1.14
N GLY A 139 0.24 -19.16 -2.43
CA GLY A 139 -1.02 -18.65 -2.95
C GLY A 139 -1.06 -17.15 -3.18
N MET A 140 0.07 -16.43 -3.00
CA MET A 140 0.16 -15.01 -3.32
C MET A 140 -0.18 -14.77 -4.79
N MET A 141 -1.01 -13.77 -5.07
CA MET A 141 -1.47 -13.45 -6.41
C MET A 141 -0.93 -12.12 -6.92
N SER A 142 -0.51 -12.08 -8.18
CA SER A 142 -0.25 -10.86 -8.94
C SER A 142 -1.38 -10.61 -9.93
N ILE A 143 -1.99 -9.42 -9.84
CA ILE A 143 -3.14 -9.03 -10.66
C ILE A 143 -2.83 -7.94 -11.69
N HIS A 144 -1.63 -7.36 -11.64
CA HIS A 144 -1.26 -6.16 -12.42
C HIS A 144 0.04 -6.29 -13.21
N ASP A 145 0.82 -7.35 -13.01
CA ASP A 145 2.18 -7.39 -13.55
C ASP A 145 2.34 -8.21 -14.83
N PHE A 146 1.56 -9.27 -15.02
CA PHE A 146 1.67 -10.21 -16.14
C PHE A 146 0.78 -9.77 -17.30
N PRO A 147 1.33 -9.41 -18.48
CA PRO A 147 0.53 -9.02 -19.63
C PRO A 147 -0.28 -10.18 -20.22
N ALA A 148 -1.50 -9.91 -20.67
CA ALA A 148 -2.37 -10.91 -21.30
C ALA A 148 -1.81 -11.43 -22.63
N ASP A 149 -1.05 -10.61 -23.35
CA ASP A 149 -0.44 -10.92 -24.65
C ASP A 149 0.91 -11.63 -24.57
N GLN A 150 1.41 -11.94 -23.37
CA GLN A 150 2.68 -12.65 -23.17
C GLN A 150 2.48 -13.99 -22.48
N SER A 151 3.33 -14.97 -22.79
CA SER A 151 3.29 -16.27 -22.10
C SER A 151 3.80 -16.14 -20.67
N LEU A 152 3.25 -16.96 -19.76
CA LEU A 152 3.71 -16.99 -18.37
C LEU A 152 5.17 -17.41 -18.26
N LEU A 153 5.56 -18.45 -19.01
CA LEU A 153 6.90 -19.02 -18.94
C LEU A 153 7.98 -18.01 -19.38
N GLU A 154 7.72 -17.25 -20.45
CA GLU A 154 8.69 -16.26 -20.94
C GLU A 154 8.73 -15.01 -20.06
N TYR A 155 7.59 -14.60 -19.51
CA TYR A 155 7.52 -13.36 -18.74
C TYR A 155 7.89 -13.53 -17.25
N GLN A 156 7.78 -14.73 -16.69
CA GLN A 156 8.11 -14.99 -15.29
C GLN A 156 9.54 -14.55 -14.92
N PRO A 157 10.61 -14.85 -15.68
CA PRO A 157 11.96 -14.36 -15.36
C PRO A 157 12.05 -12.84 -15.34
N ILE A 158 11.37 -12.15 -16.27
CA ILE A 158 11.32 -10.67 -16.35
C ILE A 158 10.64 -10.10 -15.11
N PHE A 159 9.50 -10.68 -14.73
CA PHE A 159 8.76 -10.33 -13.54
C PHE A 159 9.60 -10.52 -12.26
N ARG A 160 10.21 -11.70 -12.09
CA ARG A 160 11.07 -12.00 -10.95
C ARG A 160 12.27 -11.06 -10.86
N ALA A 161 12.92 -10.74 -11.99
CA ALA A 161 14.04 -9.81 -12.01
C ALA A 161 13.61 -8.39 -11.58
N LYS A 162 12.44 -7.93 -12.04
CA LYS A 162 11.84 -6.65 -11.62
C LYS A 162 11.55 -6.64 -10.12
N MET A 163 10.95 -7.70 -9.59
CA MET A 163 10.61 -7.78 -8.16
C MET A 163 11.84 -7.93 -7.27
N THR A 164 12.88 -8.64 -7.73
CA THR A 164 14.17 -8.74 -7.03
C THR A 164 14.82 -7.35 -6.89
N LYS A 165 14.78 -6.51 -7.92
CA LYS A 165 15.26 -5.12 -7.84
C LYS A 165 14.47 -4.30 -6.82
N ARG A 166 13.14 -4.46 -6.78
CA ARG A 166 12.28 -3.80 -5.79
C ARG A 166 12.57 -4.29 -4.37
N PHE A 167 12.81 -5.59 -4.20
CA PHE A 167 13.15 -6.18 -2.91
C PHE A 167 14.51 -5.69 -2.41
N LYS A 168 15.51 -5.57 -3.29
CA LYS A 168 16.78 -4.93 -2.92
C LYS A 168 16.55 -3.51 -2.38
N LYS A 169 15.79 -2.68 -3.10
CA LYS A 169 15.46 -1.32 -2.65
C LYS A 169 14.70 -1.30 -1.32
N LEU A 170 13.78 -2.25 -1.12
CA LEU A 170 13.05 -2.43 0.13
C LEU A 170 14.02 -2.70 1.28
N LYS A 171 14.91 -3.69 1.13
CA LYS A 171 15.93 -4.02 2.14
C LYS A 171 16.84 -2.85 2.45
N ASP A 172 17.36 -2.18 1.42
CA ASP A 172 18.25 -1.03 1.59
C ASP A 172 17.55 0.10 2.38
N SER A 173 16.28 0.37 2.06
CA SER A 173 15.49 1.41 2.73
C SER A 173 15.21 1.06 4.19
N ILE A 174 14.85 -0.20 4.48
CA ILE A 174 14.67 -0.71 5.85
C ILE A 174 15.97 -0.52 6.65
N LYS A 175 17.09 -1.00 6.12
CA LYS A 175 18.41 -0.93 6.80
C LYS A 175 18.89 0.50 7.06
N SER A 176 18.42 1.47 6.26
CA SER A 176 18.75 2.89 6.43
C SER A 176 17.80 3.67 7.36
N SER A 177 16.74 3.03 7.86
CA SER A 177 15.68 3.69 8.64
C SER A 177 15.75 3.29 10.12
N ARG A 178 15.34 4.21 11.01
CA ARG A 178 15.28 3.98 12.47
C ARG A 178 13.87 3.85 13.00
N ASN A 179 12.91 4.44 12.31
CA ASN A 179 11.48 4.40 12.59
C ASN A 179 10.79 3.95 11.32
N ILE A 180 10.17 2.76 11.36
CA ILE A 180 9.57 2.12 10.19
C ILE A 180 8.09 1.88 10.49
N LEU A 181 7.23 2.31 9.60
CA LEU A 181 5.79 2.09 9.68
C LEU A 181 5.35 1.10 8.61
N PHE A 182 4.71 0.02 9.02
CA PHE A 182 4.00 -0.90 8.16
C PHE A 182 2.51 -0.54 8.18
N LEU A 183 1.91 -0.31 7.02
CA LEU A 183 0.47 -0.08 6.87
C LEU A 183 -0.20 -1.33 6.32
N SER A 184 -1.26 -1.78 6.99
CA SER A 184 -2.03 -2.95 6.59
C SER A 184 -3.54 -2.75 6.80
N ALA A 185 -4.32 -3.59 6.13
CA ALA A 185 -5.73 -3.80 6.42
C ALA A 185 -5.98 -5.30 6.39
N ARG A 186 -5.89 -5.96 7.56
CA ARG A 186 -5.76 -7.42 7.66
C ARG A 186 -6.46 -7.95 8.90
N THR A 187 -6.84 -9.22 8.87
CA THR A 187 -7.61 -9.90 9.92
C THR A 187 -6.80 -10.78 10.87
N GLU A 188 -5.51 -10.98 10.59
CA GLU A 188 -4.59 -11.78 11.43
C GLU A 188 -4.61 -11.37 12.91
N SER A 189 -4.23 -12.32 13.77
CA SER A 189 -4.34 -12.17 15.23
C SER A 189 -3.29 -11.19 15.79
N LEU A 190 -3.43 -10.89 17.08
CA LEU A 190 -2.44 -10.07 17.78
C LEU A 190 -1.07 -10.77 17.82
N GLU A 191 -1.08 -12.08 18.02
CA GLU A 191 0.11 -12.93 18.07
C GLU A 191 0.84 -12.96 16.72
N ASP A 192 0.10 -13.05 15.60
CA ASP A 192 0.68 -12.99 14.26
C ASP A 192 1.34 -11.62 14.00
N CYS A 193 0.67 -10.54 14.41
CA CYS A 193 1.19 -9.18 14.30
C CYS A 193 2.47 -9.00 15.14
N GLU A 194 2.48 -9.52 16.37
CA GLU A 194 3.65 -9.47 17.25
C GLU A 194 4.81 -10.29 16.67
N HIS A 195 4.54 -11.51 16.19
CA HIS A 195 5.54 -12.37 15.58
C HIS A 195 6.18 -11.70 14.37
N PHE A 196 5.37 -11.13 13.47
CA PHE A 196 5.87 -10.38 12.33
C PHE A 196 6.79 -9.22 12.73
N LEU A 197 6.37 -8.39 13.70
CA LEU A 197 7.19 -7.28 14.18
C LEU A 197 8.51 -7.76 14.80
N LYS A 198 8.48 -8.85 15.58
CA LYS A 198 9.68 -9.48 16.16
C LYS A 198 10.62 -10.00 15.05
N SER A 199 10.11 -10.64 14.01
CA SER A 199 10.93 -11.12 12.90
C SER A 199 11.56 -9.97 12.12
N MET A 200 10.82 -8.88 11.89
CA MET A 200 11.39 -7.68 11.25
C MET A 200 12.45 -7.01 12.12
N TYR A 201 12.26 -6.99 13.45
CA TYR A 201 13.26 -6.49 14.40
C TYR A 201 14.54 -7.34 14.41
N GLN A 202 14.41 -8.67 14.37
CA GLN A 202 15.55 -9.58 14.24
C GLN A 202 16.30 -9.36 12.92
N TYR A 203 15.58 -9.11 11.82
CA TYR A 203 16.18 -8.80 10.52
C TYR A 203 16.95 -7.47 10.51
N HIS A 204 16.41 -6.43 11.18
CA HIS A 204 17.05 -5.12 11.33
C HIS A 204 16.53 -4.42 12.59
N PRO A 205 17.36 -4.26 13.65
CA PRO A 205 16.94 -3.57 14.87
C PRO A 205 16.59 -2.10 14.62
N ALA A 206 15.33 -1.76 14.81
CA ALA A 206 14.76 -0.42 14.63
C ALA A 206 13.43 -0.31 15.39
N ASN A 207 12.86 0.89 15.44
CA ASN A 207 11.49 1.08 15.94
C ASN A 207 10.51 0.72 14.83
N TYR A 208 9.59 -0.19 15.12
CA TYR A 208 8.56 -0.64 14.19
C TYR A 208 7.17 -0.30 14.71
N THR A 209 6.36 0.31 13.86
CA THR A 209 4.93 0.48 14.08
C THR A 209 4.17 -0.28 13.01
N LEU A 210 3.35 -1.26 13.39
CA LEU A 210 2.32 -1.82 12.51
C LEU A 210 1.04 -1.00 12.71
N LEU A 211 0.63 -0.25 11.69
CA LEU A 211 -0.66 0.41 11.63
C LEU A 211 -1.63 -0.51 10.88
N ASN A 212 -2.51 -1.18 11.61
CA ASN A 212 -3.48 -2.11 11.02
C ASN A 212 -4.90 -1.53 11.03
N ILE A 213 -5.56 -1.60 9.88
CA ILE A 213 -6.99 -1.35 9.75
C ILE A 213 -7.72 -2.68 9.89
N ARG A 214 -8.56 -2.82 10.91
CA ARG A 214 -9.36 -4.02 11.16
C ARG A 214 -10.80 -3.75 10.77
N HIS A 215 -11.27 -4.47 9.76
CA HIS A 215 -12.66 -4.38 9.34
C HIS A 215 -13.58 -4.95 10.43
N THR A 216 -14.49 -4.11 10.93
CA THR A 216 -15.54 -4.50 11.88
C THR A 216 -16.90 -4.20 11.23
N PRO A 217 -17.54 -5.18 10.58
CA PRO A 217 -18.81 -4.96 9.90
C PRO A 217 -19.83 -4.29 10.82
N GLN A 218 -20.63 -3.37 10.28
CA GLN A 218 -21.73 -2.69 10.98
C GLN A 218 -21.31 -1.79 12.14
N SER A 219 -20.01 -1.54 12.33
CA SER A 219 -19.54 -0.61 13.34
C SER A 219 -19.86 0.83 12.93
N THR A 220 -20.49 1.59 13.83
CA THR A 220 -20.88 2.99 13.61
C THR A 220 -19.82 3.99 14.06
N GLN A 221 -18.76 3.51 14.71
CA GLN A 221 -17.71 4.35 15.29
C GLN A 221 -16.33 3.75 15.05
N THR A 222 -15.38 4.62 14.71
CA THR A 222 -13.97 4.28 14.61
C THR A 222 -13.34 4.21 15.98
N GLN A 223 -12.79 3.03 16.33
CA GLN A 223 -12.02 2.84 17.55
C GLN A 223 -10.53 2.83 17.23
N ARG A 224 -9.72 3.39 18.11
CA ARG A 224 -8.25 3.34 18.02
C ARG A 224 -7.70 2.59 19.23
N LYS A 225 -6.86 1.59 18.98
CA LYS A 225 -6.12 0.85 20.03
C LYS A 225 -4.63 0.97 19.77
N VAL A 226 -3.85 1.10 20.84
CA VAL A 226 -2.39 1.12 20.78
C VAL A 226 -1.89 0.05 21.74
N ILE A 227 -1.08 -0.88 21.23
CA ILE A 227 -0.53 -2.00 21.96
C ILE A 227 0.98 -1.93 21.77
N SER A 228 1.72 -1.84 22.88
CA SER A 228 3.18 -1.89 22.87
C SER A 228 3.62 -3.29 23.27
N PHE A 229 4.32 -4.00 22.39
CA PHE A 229 4.91 -5.30 22.71
C PHE A 229 6.27 -5.13 23.39
N THR A 230 7.04 -4.14 22.94
CA THR A 230 8.29 -3.67 23.55
C THR A 230 8.37 -2.15 23.44
N GLN A 231 9.50 -1.53 23.81
CA GLN A 231 9.73 -0.10 23.60
C GLN A 231 9.85 0.26 22.11
N GLU A 232 10.31 -0.68 21.28
CA GLU A 232 10.55 -0.52 19.85
C GLU A 232 9.40 -1.02 18.98
N LEU A 233 8.57 -1.94 19.49
CA LEU A 233 7.56 -2.66 18.71
C LEU A 233 6.15 -2.26 19.15
N THR A 234 5.44 -1.55 18.28
CA THR A 234 4.08 -1.06 18.55
C THR A 234 3.11 -1.51 17.47
N LEU A 235 1.92 -1.94 17.88
CA LEU A 235 0.75 -2.10 17.02
C LEU A 235 -0.24 -0.96 17.30
N VAL A 236 -0.65 -0.27 16.24
CA VAL A 236 -1.73 0.71 16.27
C VAL A 236 -2.86 0.16 15.41
N GLU A 237 -4.00 -0.12 16.03
CA GLU A 237 -5.18 -0.61 15.31
C GLU A 237 -6.25 0.47 15.21
N TYR A 238 -6.82 0.60 14.02
CA TYR A 238 -8.08 1.29 13.82
C TYR A 238 -9.15 0.27 13.44
N LEU A 239 -10.25 0.26 14.18
CA LEU A 239 -11.37 -0.66 13.99
C LEU A 239 -12.58 0.13 13.52
N PHE A 240 -13.04 -0.14 12.32
CA PHE A 240 -14.25 0.46 11.74
C PHE A 240 -14.80 -0.41 10.60
N ASP A 241 -16.03 -0.12 10.18
CA ASP A 241 -16.60 -0.74 8.98
C ASP A 241 -15.88 -0.22 7.73
N ASP A 242 -14.86 -0.98 7.29
CA ASP A 242 -14.10 -0.72 6.07
C ASP A 242 -14.79 -1.23 4.78
N SER A 243 -16.10 -1.46 4.80
CA SER A 243 -16.87 -1.78 3.59
C SER A 243 -16.97 -0.59 2.65
N ALA A 244 -17.08 -0.86 1.35
CA ALA A 244 -17.49 0.13 0.36
C ALA A 244 -18.34 -0.51 -0.73
N GLU A 245 -19.24 0.29 -1.30
CA GLU A 245 -20.16 -0.14 -2.34
C GLU A 245 -19.77 0.39 -3.73
N GLY A 246 -20.24 -0.31 -4.77
CA GLY A 246 -20.10 0.07 -6.16
C GLY A 246 -18.70 -0.18 -6.75
N GLN A 247 -18.41 0.47 -7.86
CA GLN A 247 -17.20 0.25 -8.68
C GLN A 247 -15.86 0.50 -7.95
N TRP A 248 -15.89 1.07 -6.74
CA TRP A 248 -14.71 1.41 -5.94
C TRP A 248 -14.66 0.63 -4.61
N TYR A 249 -15.37 -0.51 -4.51
CA TYR A 249 -15.44 -1.32 -3.29
C TYR A 249 -14.05 -1.67 -2.72
N TRP A 250 -13.06 -1.90 -3.58
CA TRP A 250 -11.69 -2.23 -3.21
C TRP A 250 -10.96 -1.11 -2.43
N LEU A 251 -11.47 0.12 -2.44
CA LEU A 251 -10.92 1.23 -1.64
C LEU A 251 -11.35 1.21 -0.17
N GLY A 252 -12.32 0.37 0.19
CA GLY A 252 -12.93 0.36 1.51
C GLY A 252 -13.54 1.72 1.89
N ASN A 253 -13.70 1.96 3.19
CA ASN A 253 -14.29 3.18 3.71
C ASN A 253 -13.30 4.37 3.59
N SER A 254 -13.30 4.99 2.42
CA SER A 254 -12.34 6.04 2.09
C SER A 254 -12.39 7.25 3.03
N GLN A 255 -13.52 7.51 3.70
CA GLN A 255 -13.61 8.60 4.67
C GLN A 255 -12.70 8.34 5.87
N GLU A 256 -12.74 7.12 6.43
CA GLU A 256 -11.90 6.72 7.56
C GLU A 256 -10.43 6.65 7.16
N TRP A 257 -10.10 6.06 6.01
CA TRP A 257 -8.72 6.09 5.52
C TRP A 257 -8.18 7.52 5.37
N ASN A 258 -8.98 8.45 4.84
CA ASN A 258 -8.57 9.86 4.72
C ASN A 258 -8.48 10.58 6.07
N SER A 259 -9.08 10.07 7.14
CA SER A 259 -8.94 10.62 8.49
C SER A 259 -7.66 10.13 9.17
N ILE A 260 -7.21 8.90 8.85
CA ILE A 260 -6.04 8.24 9.46
C ILE A 260 -4.74 8.59 8.75
N MET A 261 -4.70 8.55 7.41
CA MET A 261 -3.46 8.75 6.66
C MET A 261 -2.71 10.07 6.96
N PRO A 262 -3.39 11.22 7.17
CA PRO A 262 -2.73 12.45 7.59
C PRO A 262 -1.95 12.35 8.89
N LEU A 263 -2.28 11.41 9.77
CA LEU A 263 -1.62 11.23 11.08
C LEU A 263 -0.23 10.59 10.95
N ILE A 264 0.10 10.01 9.80
CA ILE A 264 1.45 9.51 9.51
C ILE A 264 2.34 10.70 9.12
N VAL A 265 3.44 10.88 9.82
CA VAL A 265 4.39 11.98 9.62
C VAL A 265 5.73 11.43 9.17
N LEU A 266 6.05 11.60 7.88
CA LEU A 266 7.39 11.30 7.39
C LEU A 266 8.39 12.32 7.95
N ARG A 267 9.42 11.83 8.64
CA ARG A 267 10.59 12.62 9.03
C ARG A 267 11.44 12.87 7.78
N ALA A 268 11.87 14.12 7.62
CA ALA A 268 12.76 14.55 6.55
C ALA A 268 14.20 14.12 6.86
#